data_AF-A0A916H6Y7-F1
#
_entry.id   AF-A0A916H6Y7-F1
#
_cell.length_a   1.000
_cell.length_b   1.000
_cell.length_c   1.000
_cell.angle_alpha   90.00
_cell.angle_beta   90.00
_cell.angle_gamma   90.00
#
_symmetry.space_group_name_H-M   'P 1'
#
loop_
_entity.id
_entity.type
_entity.pdbx_description
1 polymer ?
#
loop_
_entity_poly.entity_id
_entity_poly.type
_entity_poly.pdbx_seq_one_letter_code
_entity_poly.pdbx_strand_id
1 'polypeptide(L)'
;MAKGKAIVTIARKLLVRVWYVLTKQEADRQADPHMVGLKFFAWSWKLSTEQHGGLTRRQFVRYHLMQLGLGNDLTHIQRGGTKRPLASVEEVRQLRPDLRDTA
;
A
#
# COMPACT_ATOMS: atom_id res chain seq x y z
N MET A 1 -38.19 -4.47 -0.73
CA MET A 1 -37.60 -3.15 -1.05
C MET A 1 -36.29 -2.85 -0.27
N ALA A 2 -35.39 -3.82 -0.05
CA ALA A 2 -34.18 -3.61 0.78
C ALA A 2 -32.85 -3.59 0.00
N LYS A 3 -32.77 -4.27 -1.16
CA LYS A 3 -31.53 -4.41 -1.94
C LYS A 3 -31.02 -3.07 -2.53
N GLY A 4 -31.92 -2.27 -3.12
CA GLY A 4 -31.52 -0.98 -3.73
C GLY A 4 -30.96 0.01 -2.70
N LYS A 5 -31.53 0.05 -1.50
CA LYS A 5 -31.08 0.94 -0.42
C LYS A 5 -29.68 0.56 0.10
N ALA A 6 -29.39 -0.74 0.20
CA ALA A 6 -28.06 -1.23 0.59
C ALA A 6 -26.99 -0.83 -0.42
N ILE A 7 -27.26 -1.00 -1.72
CA ILE A 7 -26.33 -0.63 -2.81
C ILE A 7 -26.04 0.88 -2.77
N VAL A 8 -27.06 1.72 -2.67
CA VAL A 8 -26.90 3.18 -2.60
C VAL A 8 -26.11 3.60 -1.35
N THR A 9 -26.30 2.91 -0.22
CA THR A 9 -25.57 3.19 1.01
C THR A 9 -24.10 2.86 0.88
N ILE A 10 -23.77 1.72 0.26
CA ILE A 10 -22.37 1.32 -0.02
C ILE A 10 -21.73 2.32 -0.99
N ALA A 11 -22.42 2.68 -2.08
CA ALA A 11 -21.92 3.63 -3.08
C ALA A 11 -21.61 5.00 -2.45
N ARG A 12 -22.49 5.52 -1.59
CA ARG A 12 -22.26 6.80 -0.90
C ARG A 12 -21.03 6.74 0.01
N LYS A 13 -20.85 5.65 0.76
CA LYS A 13 -19.67 5.48 1.63
C LYS A 13 -18.37 5.41 0.82
N LEU A 14 -18.38 4.71 -0.32
CA LEU A 14 -17.24 4.66 -1.22
C LEU A 14 -16.92 6.03 -1.79
N LEU A 15 -17.93 6.78 -2.26
CA LEU A 15 -17.74 8.12 -2.81
C LEU A 15 -17.13 9.08 -1.78
N VAL A 16 -17.61 9.06 -0.53
CA VAL A 16 -17.07 9.90 0.55
C VAL A 16 -15.62 9.54 0.86
N ARG A 17 -15.27 8.24 0.90
CA ARG A 17 -13.89 7.82 1.11
C ARG A 17 -12.97 8.22 -0.03
N VAL A 18 -13.41 8.05 -1.28
CA VAL A 18 -12.67 8.51 -2.47
C VAL A 18 -12.48 10.03 -2.43
N TRP A 19 -13.54 10.78 -2.14
CA TRP A 19 -13.45 12.24 -2.01
C TRP A 19 -12.49 12.64 -0.89
N TYR A 20 -12.52 11.97 0.26
CA TYR A 20 -11.61 12.26 1.38
C TYR A 20 -10.15 12.01 0.97
N VAL A 21 -9.86 10.86 0.34
CA VAL A 21 -8.51 10.54 -0.16
C VAL A 21 -8.05 11.57 -1.19
N LEU A 22 -8.90 11.95 -2.14
CA LEU A 22 -8.55 12.91 -3.20
C LEU A 22 -8.41 14.36 -2.68
N THR A 23 -9.24 14.76 -1.72
CA THR A 23 -9.32 16.16 -1.25
C THR A 23 -8.36 16.43 -0.10
N LYS A 24 -8.14 15.45 0.78
CA LYS A 24 -7.23 15.58 1.93
C LYS A 24 -5.83 15.05 1.64
N GLN A 25 -5.63 14.32 0.54
CA GLN A 25 -4.35 13.66 0.20
C GLN A 25 -3.79 12.78 1.34
N GLU A 26 -4.64 12.36 2.27
CA GLU A 26 -4.28 11.51 3.39
C GLU A 26 -4.43 10.05 2.98
N ALA A 27 -3.35 9.28 3.12
CA ALA A 27 -3.38 7.84 2.96
C ALA A 27 -4.35 7.21 3.97
N ASP A 28 -5.11 6.19 3.55
CA ASP A 28 -5.96 5.43 4.46
C ASP A 28 -5.09 4.57 5.40
N ARG A 29 -4.74 5.14 6.56
CA ARG A 29 -3.94 4.48 7.59
C ARG A 29 -4.68 3.31 8.27
N GLN A 30 -5.98 3.14 8.03
CA GLN A 30 -6.78 2.04 8.59
C GLN A 30 -6.84 0.81 7.67
N ALA A 31 -6.28 0.91 6.46
CA ALA A 31 -6.21 -0.22 5.54
C ALA A 31 -5.31 -1.33 6.11
N ASP A 32 -5.68 -2.59 5.88
CA ASP A 32 -4.86 -3.75 6.25
C ASP A 32 -3.51 -3.68 5.49
N PRO A 33 -2.38 -3.46 6.19
CA PRO A 33 -1.08 -3.31 5.55
C PRO A 33 -0.65 -4.53 4.75
N HIS A 34 -1.08 -5.73 5.16
CA HIS A 34 -0.74 -6.97 4.45
C HIS A 34 -1.46 -7.04 3.10
N MET A 35 -2.75 -6.71 3.08
CA MET A 35 -3.54 -6.70 1.85
C MET A 35 -3.06 -5.62 0.87
N VAL A 36 -2.71 -4.43 1.38
CA VAL A 36 -2.10 -3.37 0.58
C VAL A 36 -0.74 -3.83 0.03
N GLY A 37 0.10 -4.41 0.89
CA GLY A 37 1.40 -4.97 0.50
C GLY A 37 1.29 -6.06 -0.57
N LEU A 38 0.29 -6.93 -0.50
CA LEU A 38 0.02 -7.93 -1.53
C LEU A 38 -0.36 -7.32 -2.88
N LYS A 39 -1.13 -6.22 -2.89
CA LYS A 39 -1.48 -5.51 -4.13
C LYS A 39 -0.25 -4.85 -4.73
N PHE A 40 0.58 -4.18 -3.94
CA PHE A 40 1.86 -3.64 -4.41
C PHE A 40 2.78 -4.74 -4.91
N PHE A 41 2.84 -5.87 -4.23
CA PHE A 41 3.64 -7.00 -4.69
C PHE A 41 3.13 -7.51 -6.03
N ALA A 42 1.83 -7.76 -6.17
CA ALA A 42 1.25 -8.17 -7.45
C ALA A 42 1.48 -7.13 -8.57
N TRP A 43 1.47 -5.84 -8.23
CA TRP A 43 1.77 -4.77 -9.18
C TRP A 43 3.24 -4.79 -9.62
N SER A 44 4.18 -5.00 -8.69
CA SER A 44 5.63 -5.10 -8.98
C SER A 44 6.02 -6.25 -9.92
N TRP A 45 5.12 -7.22 -10.15
CA TRP A 45 5.35 -8.27 -11.15
C TRP A 45 5.06 -7.81 -12.57
N LYS A 46 4.26 -6.76 -12.73
CA LYS A 46 3.88 -6.18 -14.03
C LYS A 46 4.81 -5.06 -14.47
N LEU A 47 5.71 -4.62 -13.60
CA LEU A 47 6.60 -3.49 -13.84
C LEU A 47 8.01 -3.96 -14.18
N SER A 48 8.69 -3.20 -15.04
CA SER A 48 10.12 -3.35 -15.31
C SER A 48 10.97 -2.81 -14.16
N THR A 49 12.25 -3.14 -14.14
CA THR A 49 13.21 -2.63 -13.14
C THR A 49 13.32 -1.09 -13.18
N GLU A 50 13.23 -0.50 -14.37
CA GLU A 50 13.19 0.96 -14.55
C GLU A 50 11.94 1.57 -13.93
N GLN A 51 10.79 0.93 -14.12
CA GLN A 51 9.52 1.36 -13.52
C GLN A 51 9.48 1.17 -11.99
N HIS A 52 10.29 0.28 -11.43
CA HIS A 52 10.53 0.21 -10.00
C HIS A 52 11.46 1.32 -9.48
N GLY A 53 12.04 2.14 -10.36
CA GLY A 53 13.05 3.13 -9.99
C GLY A 53 14.34 2.48 -9.46
N GLY A 54 14.72 1.33 -10.03
CA GLY A 54 15.92 0.59 -9.61
C GLY A 54 15.74 -0.26 -8.34
N LEU A 55 14.57 -0.20 -7.70
CA LEU A 55 14.27 -0.99 -6.50
C LEU A 55 13.99 -2.46 -6.84
N THR A 56 14.42 -3.36 -5.97
CA THR A 56 13.92 -4.74 -6.00
C THR A 56 12.44 -4.76 -5.62
N ARG A 57 11.70 -5.81 -6.01
CA ARG A 57 10.26 -5.93 -5.68
C ARG A 57 9.95 -5.81 -4.18
N ARG A 58 10.86 -6.30 -3.33
CA ARG A 58 10.72 -6.21 -1.87
C ARG A 58 10.89 -4.79 -1.35
N GLN A 59 11.87 -4.08 -1.90
CA GLN A 59 12.13 -2.67 -1.60
C GLN A 59 11.00 -1.79 -2.16
N PHE A 60 10.51 -2.08 -3.37
CA PHE A 60 9.38 -1.39 -3.99
C PHE A 60 8.10 -1.48 -3.13
N VAL A 61 7.76 -2.67 -2.65
CA VAL A 61 6.59 -2.85 -1.77
C VAL A 61 6.78 -2.09 -0.45
N ARG A 62 7.96 -2.21 0.17
CA ARG A 62 8.27 -1.48 1.41
C ARG A 62 8.19 0.04 1.20
N TYR A 63 8.78 0.55 0.12
CA TYR A 63 8.78 1.95 -0.25
C TYR A 63 7.36 2.52 -0.31
N HIS A 64 6.46 1.85 -1.03
CA HIS A 64 5.07 2.33 -1.14
C HIS A 64 4.26 2.16 0.15
N LEU A 65 4.53 1.13 0.96
CA LEU A 65 3.93 1.02 2.28
C LEU A 65 4.37 2.16 3.21
N MET A 66 5.66 2.50 3.20
CA MET A 66 6.21 3.63 3.95
C MET A 66 5.60 4.97 3.49
N GLN A 67 5.44 5.18 2.18
CA GLN A 67 4.77 6.39 1.65
C GLN A 67 3.34 6.55 2.17
N LEU A 68 2.63 5.44 2.42
CA LEU A 68 1.27 5.45 2.96
C LEU A 68 1.24 5.50 4.50
N GLY A 69 2.40 5.49 5.18
CA GLY A 69 2.48 5.36 6.63
C GLY A 69 1.95 4.02 7.15
N LEU A 70 2.03 2.96 6.33
CA LEU A 70 1.53 1.63 6.65
C LEU A 70 2.67 0.63 6.79
N GLY A 71 2.43 -0.43 7.58
CA GLY A 71 3.24 -1.64 7.52
C GLY A 71 4.67 -1.51 8.02
N ASN A 72 4.99 -0.54 8.89
CA ASN A 72 6.30 -0.44 9.54
C ASN A 72 6.72 -1.78 10.18
N ASP A 73 5.80 -2.41 10.91
CA ASP A 73 6.02 -3.70 11.57
C ASP A 73 5.87 -4.93 10.64
N LEU A 74 5.44 -4.73 9.39
CA LEU A 74 5.20 -5.82 8.45
C LEU A 74 6.54 -6.37 7.93
N THR A 75 6.91 -7.58 8.34
CA THR A 75 8.21 -8.19 7.95
C THR A 75 8.10 -9.06 6.69
N HIS A 76 6.91 -9.61 6.42
CA HIS A 76 6.67 -10.55 5.33
C HIS A 76 5.27 -10.37 4.76
N ILE A 77 5.10 -10.69 3.47
CA ILE A 77 3.80 -10.87 2.83
C ILE A 77 3.53 -12.35 2.61
N GLN A 78 2.29 -12.78 2.79
CA GLN A 78 1.88 -14.17 2.57
C GLN A 78 1.06 -14.26 1.30
N ARG A 79 1.55 -15.00 0.30
CA ARG A 79 0.84 -15.23 -0.96
C ARG A 79 0.81 -16.73 -1.24
N GLY A 80 -0.39 -17.30 -1.36
CA GLY A 80 -0.58 -18.73 -1.63
C GLY A 80 0.14 -19.62 -0.61
N GLY A 81 0.04 -19.30 0.68
CA GLY A 81 0.71 -20.03 1.77
C GLY A 81 2.20 -19.74 1.94
N THR A 82 2.89 -19.20 0.93
CA THR A 82 4.32 -18.88 1.00
C THR A 82 4.56 -17.51 1.63
N LYS A 83 5.41 -17.45 2.66
CA LYS A 83 5.90 -16.19 3.24
C LYS A 83 7.05 -15.64 2.38
N ARG A 84 6.88 -14.44 1.84
CA ARG A 84 7.92 -13.71 1.11
C ARG A 84 8.38 -12.55 2.00
N PRO A 85 9.68 -12.44 2.32
CA PRO A 85 10.12 -11.39 3.23
C PRO A 85 10.11 -10.04 2.49
N LEU A 86 9.90 -8.96 3.25
CA LEU A 86 9.98 -7.57 2.75
C LEU A 86 11.35 -6.98 3.05
N ALA A 87 11.71 -5.89 2.36
CA ALA A 87 12.89 -5.10 2.75
C ALA A 87 12.66 -4.49 4.15
N SER A 88 13.72 -4.21 4.90
CA SER A 88 13.58 -3.45 6.15
C SER A 88 13.27 -1.98 5.86
N VAL A 89 12.79 -1.26 6.87
CA VAL A 89 12.53 0.19 6.75
C VAL A 89 13.86 0.92 6.53
N GLU A 90 14.89 0.50 7.25
CA GLU A 90 16.23 1.08 7.20
C GLU A 90 16.88 0.89 5.83
N GLU A 91 16.75 -0.30 5.25
CA GLU A 91 17.26 -0.63 3.91
C GLU A 91 16.67 0.31 2.86
N VAL A 92 15.36 0.55 2.91
CA VAL A 92 14.71 1.44 1.93
C VAL A 92 15.03 2.91 2.19
N ARG A 93 15.15 3.35 3.45
CA ARG A 93 15.57 4.72 3.77
C ARG A 93 16.98 5.03 3.24
N GLN A 94 17.90 4.08 3.28
CA GLN A 94 19.25 4.25 2.72
C GLN A 94 19.22 4.46 1.20
N LEU A 95 18.33 3.74 0.50
CA LEU A 95 18.18 3.85 -0.95
C LEU A 95 17.35 5.07 -1.38
N ARG A 96 16.43 5.53 -0.53
CA ARG A 96 15.45 6.57 -0.80
C ARG A 96 15.36 7.54 0.39
N PRO A 97 16.35 8.43 0.55
CA PRO A 97 16.39 9.40 1.66
C PRO A 97 15.30 10.47 1.56
N ASP A 98 14.59 10.54 0.44
CA ASP A 98 13.40 11.37 0.20
C ASP A 98 12.21 10.99 1.09
N LEU A 99 12.16 9.74 1.58
CA LEU A 99 11.18 9.29 2.57
C LEU A 99 11.57 9.74 3.98
N ARG A 100 11.49 11.04 4.26
CA ARG A 100 11.58 11.55 5.64
C ARG A 100 10.22 11.48 6.32
N ASP A 101 10.25 11.11 7.61
CA ASP A 101 9.07 10.79 8.42
C ASP A 101 7.98 11.86 8.25
N THR A 102 6.86 11.46 7.65
CA THR A 102 5.60 12.18 7.82
C THR A 102 5.17 11.95 9.26
N ALA A 103 5.50 12.92 10.11
CA ALA A 103 5.02 13.02 11.49
C ALA A 103 3.49 12.94 11.57
#